data_AF-A0A6U2EBU0-F1
#
_entry.id   AF-A0A6U2EBU0-F1
#
_cell.length_a   1.000
_cell.length_b   1.000
_cell.length_c   1.000
_cell.angle_alpha   90.00
_cell.angle_beta   90.00
_cell.angle_gamma   90.00
#
_symmetry.space_group_name_H-M   'P 1'
#
loop_
_entity.id
_entity.type
_entity.pdbx_description
1 polymer ?
#
loop_
_entity_poly.entity_id
_entity_poly.type
_entity_poly.pdbx_seq_one_letter_code
_entity_poly.pdbx_strand_id
1 'polypeptide(L)'
;MRLEVTVLTLVVGVVSYLVYRKFLSEKEAVAPPPAPPKKDKKMGCLESKPEEEDHKAKKQRVDTSAPVTSNTTAAPKPAVAAAAKPAASAAAKPAAKPKEEFSWNKKKPDPKDFMFSNLKNQVCIKPPGAINGQMFIVEDCEDCDIYVCDNTAQVQVDYCKRCRIFIAPSESSIFIRNCEDCKCIFACQQLRTRECVNCDFLLYVSTAPVIEESKNMRFGCFRFFYFSLAQQFEAAKLSVYDNKWSEVYDFTPGKDNWSFLPLNTKASDLIKPLSAHPGSFSTAEEEAAHGDDSVVPVTAGLRKGDFAGKERSFVLLLPSKAPEGPALFSKLPESCTLIQTKQLQLDAAKVKTLLEKCSDSTVTGSAKGMCVGVEVAGDGALAGALKAVEAAGGSAVAYASGDADAASFELNVFFEQWRDFTGHGITK
;
A
#
# COMPACT_ATOMS: atom_id res chain seq x y z
N MET A 1 27.65 22.69 18.34
CA MET A 1 27.65 22.19 16.95
C MET A 1 27.09 20.77 16.77
N ARG A 2 27.72 19.65 17.19
CA ARG A 2 27.12 18.31 16.96
C ARG A 2 25.86 18.00 17.80
N LEU A 3 25.72 18.61 18.98
CA LEU A 3 24.52 18.43 19.83
C LEU A 3 23.32 19.27 19.33
N GLU A 4 23.57 20.39 18.65
CA GLU A 4 22.51 21.29 18.17
C GLU A 4 21.85 20.78 16.88
N VAL A 5 22.59 20.04 16.05
CA VAL A 5 22.03 19.42 14.83
C VAL A 5 21.08 18.27 15.19
N THR A 6 21.42 17.43 16.18
CA THR A 6 20.54 16.34 16.65
C THR A 6 19.25 16.86 17.29
N VAL A 7 19.31 17.96 18.04
CA VAL A 7 18.12 18.60 18.62
C VAL A 7 17.26 19.23 17.52
N LEU A 8 17.87 19.81 16.47
CA LEU A 8 17.11 20.39 15.36
C LEU A 8 16.40 19.31 14.51
N THR A 9 17.04 18.16 14.25
CA THR A 9 16.40 17.03 13.53
C THR A 9 15.27 16.41 14.35
N LEU A 10 15.43 16.26 15.67
CA LEU A 10 14.36 15.83 16.58
C LEU A 10 13.19 16.82 16.62
N VAL A 11 13.47 18.13 16.65
CA VAL A 11 12.43 19.17 16.68
C VAL A 11 11.68 19.23 15.35
N VAL A 12 12.36 19.07 14.20
CA VAL A 12 11.70 19.06 12.88
C VAL A 12 10.86 17.80 12.68
N GLY A 13 11.36 16.62 13.10
CA GLY A 13 10.57 15.38 13.06
C GLY A 13 9.33 15.42 13.97
N VAL A 14 9.46 15.99 15.17
CA VAL A 14 8.33 16.21 16.09
C VAL A 14 7.37 17.27 15.55
N VAL A 15 7.85 18.32 14.88
CA VAL A 15 6.99 19.34 14.26
C VAL A 15 6.21 18.76 13.07
N SER A 16 6.83 17.96 12.20
CA SER A 16 6.13 17.26 11.11
C SER A 16 5.09 16.26 11.65
N TYR A 17 5.40 15.54 12.73
CA TYR A 17 4.46 14.65 13.41
C TYR A 17 3.31 15.39 14.11
N LEU A 18 3.57 16.55 14.71
CA LEU A 18 2.55 17.40 15.33
C LEU A 18 1.66 18.10 14.29
N VAL A 19 2.21 18.48 13.14
CA VAL A 19 1.44 18.98 11.99
C VAL A 19 0.52 17.88 11.45
N TYR A 20 1.03 16.65 11.31
CA TYR A 20 0.24 15.47 10.96
C TYR A 20 -0.86 15.20 12.00
N ARG A 21 -0.55 15.27 13.31
CA ARG A 21 -1.52 15.08 14.39
C ARG A 21 -2.61 16.17 14.42
N LYS A 22 -2.26 17.43 14.16
CA LYS A 22 -3.21 18.55 14.10
C LYS A 22 -4.18 18.39 12.93
N PHE A 23 -3.67 17.98 11.77
CA PHE A 23 -4.46 17.69 10.58
C PHE A 23 -5.45 16.53 10.78
N LEU A 24 -5.04 15.49 11.53
CA LEU A 24 -5.94 14.39 11.90
C LEU A 24 -7.07 14.83 12.83
N SER A 25 -6.79 15.71 13.80
CA SER A 25 -7.83 16.21 14.72
C SER A 25 -8.83 17.15 14.06
N GLU A 26 -8.42 17.89 13.03
CA GLU A 26 -9.28 18.82 12.30
C GLU A 26 -10.24 18.09 11.34
N LYS A 27 -9.95 16.84 10.92
CA LYS A 27 -10.85 16.04 10.07
C LYS A 27 -12.06 15.46 10.81
N GLU A 28 -12.02 15.33 12.13
CA GLU A 28 -13.19 14.89 12.91
C GLU A 28 -14.23 16.01 13.10
N ALA A 29 -13.94 17.25 12.68
CA ALA A 29 -14.76 18.42 12.98
C ALA A 29 -15.02 19.34 11.77
N VAL A 30 -15.45 18.82 10.62
CA VAL A 30 -15.89 19.70 9.51
C VAL A 30 -17.20 19.22 8.88
N ALA A 31 -18.27 19.99 9.16
CA ALA A 31 -19.51 19.97 8.40
C ALA A 31 -19.29 20.57 6.99
N PRO A 32 -20.03 20.13 5.96
CA PRO A 32 -19.77 20.55 4.58
C PRO A 32 -19.98 22.06 4.34
N PRO A 33 -19.19 22.69 3.44
CA PRO A 33 -19.26 24.12 3.19
C PRO A 33 -20.53 24.54 2.41
N PRO A 34 -21.01 25.79 2.57
CA PRO A 34 -22.21 26.29 1.90
C PRO A 34 -21.97 26.55 0.40
N ALA A 35 -23.02 26.33 -0.40
CA ALA A 35 -22.99 26.43 -1.85
C ALA A 35 -22.78 27.88 -2.38
N PRO A 36 -22.07 28.06 -3.51
CA PRO A 36 -21.79 29.37 -4.09
C PRO A 36 -23.00 30.01 -4.84
N PRO A 37 -23.03 31.35 -5.00
CA PRO A 37 -24.18 32.07 -5.54
C PRO A 37 -24.29 31.96 -7.07
N LYS A 38 -25.53 31.89 -7.57
CA LYS A 38 -25.87 31.78 -9.00
C LYS A 38 -25.57 33.10 -9.75
N LYS A 39 -24.94 33.01 -10.92
CA LYS A 39 -24.80 34.11 -11.89
C LYS A 39 -25.69 33.87 -13.11
N ASP A 40 -26.37 34.94 -13.52
CA ASP A 40 -27.35 35.02 -14.60
C ASP A 40 -26.76 34.76 -16.00
N LYS A 41 -27.55 34.09 -16.85
CA LYS A 41 -27.33 33.96 -18.31
C LYS A 41 -27.90 35.19 -19.05
N LYS A 42 -27.17 35.71 -20.03
CA LYS A 42 -27.72 36.40 -21.21
C LYS A 42 -26.85 36.17 -22.45
N MET A 43 -27.53 35.73 -23.52
CA MET A 43 -27.33 35.93 -24.98
C MET A 43 -25.91 35.82 -25.59
N GLY A 44 -25.69 35.28 -26.79
CA GLY A 44 -26.58 34.97 -27.91
C GLY A 44 -25.84 34.22 -29.03
N CYS A 45 -26.64 33.85 -30.02
CA CYS A 45 -26.43 32.98 -31.18
C CYS A 45 -25.36 33.48 -32.19
N LEU A 46 -24.70 32.56 -32.92
CA LEU A 46 -24.70 32.57 -34.39
C LEU A 46 -24.25 31.22 -34.97
N GLU A 47 -24.98 30.75 -35.97
CA GLU A 47 -24.83 29.49 -36.70
C GLU A 47 -23.72 29.55 -37.76
N SER A 48 -23.16 28.38 -38.13
CA SER A 48 -23.08 27.91 -39.53
C SER A 48 -22.49 26.48 -39.64
N LYS A 49 -23.26 25.58 -40.26
CA LYS A 49 -22.80 24.30 -40.88
C LYS A 49 -22.33 24.56 -42.32
N PRO A 50 -21.52 23.66 -42.94
CA PRO A 50 -22.04 22.68 -43.93
C PRO A 50 -21.48 21.23 -43.72
N GLU A 51 -22.28 20.16 -43.87
CA GLU A 51 -22.39 19.19 -45.02
C GLU A 51 -21.12 18.32 -45.20
N GLU A 52 -21.07 17.05 -44.79
CA GLU A 52 -21.66 15.78 -45.33
C GLU A 52 -20.92 15.25 -46.58
N GLU A 53 -20.28 14.07 -46.47
CA GLU A 53 -20.14 13.13 -47.59
C GLU A 53 -19.90 11.68 -47.10
N ASP A 54 -20.63 10.78 -47.76
CA ASP A 54 -20.89 9.37 -47.48
C ASP A 54 -20.07 8.51 -48.47
N HIS A 55 -19.46 7.41 -48.02
CA HIS A 55 -18.96 6.39 -48.95
C HIS A 55 -19.09 4.98 -48.37
N LYS A 56 -20.16 4.31 -48.83
CA LYS A 56 -20.39 2.86 -48.78
C LYS A 56 -19.50 2.11 -49.79
N ALA A 57 -18.97 0.96 -49.39
CA ALA A 57 -18.63 -0.12 -50.31
C ALA A 57 -19.04 -1.49 -49.72
N LYS A 58 -19.93 -2.19 -50.46
CA LYS A 58 -20.36 -3.57 -50.22
C LYS A 58 -19.37 -4.55 -50.87
N LYS A 59 -19.17 -5.73 -50.26
CA LYS A 59 -18.94 -6.96 -51.01
C LYS A 59 -19.60 -8.15 -50.30
N GLN A 60 -20.28 -8.94 -51.11
CA GLN A 60 -21.19 -10.05 -50.80
C GLN A 60 -20.46 -11.39 -51.06
N ARG A 61 -20.84 -12.47 -50.36
CA ARG A 61 -21.39 -13.77 -50.85
C ARG A 61 -20.51 -14.92 -50.28
N VAL A 62 -20.91 -16.14 -49.88
CA VAL A 62 -22.03 -17.08 -50.13
C VAL A 62 -22.12 -18.08 -48.94
N ASP A 63 -23.33 -18.53 -48.61
CA ASP A 63 -23.71 -19.65 -47.70
C ASP A 63 -23.48 -21.06 -48.29
N THR A 64 -23.25 -22.08 -47.46
CA THR A 64 -23.82 -23.44 -47.66
C THR A 64 -24.09 -24.21 -46.35
N SER A 65 -25.39 -24.38 -46.06
CA SER A 65 -26.18 -25.56 -45.61
C SER A 65 -25.76 -26.55 -44.49
N ALA A 66 -26.78 -26.85 -43.64
CA ALA A 66 -26.91 -27.76 -42.47
C ALA A 66 -27.13 -29.28 -42.79
N PRO A 67 -27.45 -30.20 -41.81
CA PRO A 67 -28.78 -30.31 -41.13
C PRO A 67 -28.78 -30.68 -39.60
N VAL A 68 -29.65 -30.13 -38.73
CA VAL A 68 -30.95 -30.62 -38.10
C VAL A 68 -30.84 -31.85 -37.15
N THR A 69 -31.22 -31.82 -35.85
CA THR A 69 -32.56 -32.06 -35.22
C THR A 69 -32.63 -31.54 -33.75
N SER A 70 -33.54 -30.64 -33.34
CA SER A 70 -34.90 -30.78 -32.72
C SER A 70 -35.04 -31.48 -31.36
N ASN A 71 -35.39 -30.75 -30.29
CA ASN A 71 -36.75 -30.83 -29.69
C ASN A 71 -37.03 -29.78 -28.60
N THR A 72 -38.29 -29.34 -28.57
CA THR A 72 -38.92 -28.28 -27.77
C THR A 72 -39.84 -28.90 -26.73
N THR A 73 -40.19 -28.19 -25.64
CA THR A 73 -41.58 -28.06 -25.16
C THR A 73 -41.69 -26.97 -24.08
N ALA A 74 -42.81 -26.25 -24.08
CA ALA A 74 -43.10 -25.07 -23.29
C ALA A 74 -44.53 -25.11 -22.70
N ALA A 75 -44.72 -24.30 -21.64
CA ALA A 75 -45.95 -23.61 -21.21
C ALA A 75 -47.07 -24.46 -20.55
N PRO A 76 -48.06 -23.89 -19.78
CA PRO A 76 -48.54 -22.49 -19.83
C PRO A 76 -48.98 -21.79 -18.51
N LYS A 77 -49.25 -20.47 -18.63
CA LYS A 77 -50.02 -19.58 -17.71
C LYS A 77 -51.52 -19.59 -18.06
N PRO A 78 -52.39 -19.08 -17.17
CA PRO A 78 -53.64 -18.42 -17.58
C PRO A 78 -53.79 -16.97 -17.08
N ALA A 79 -54.65 -16.23 -17.78
CA ALA A 79 -55.06 -14.83 -17.61
C ALA A 79 -56.36 -14.67 -16.79
N VAL A 80 -56.81 -13.44 -16.50
CA VAL A 80 -58.20 -12.89 -16.65
C VAL A 80 -58.27 -11.42 -16.13
N ALA A 81 -59.27 -10.67 -16.62
CA ALA A 81 -59.39 -9.22 -16.76
C ALA A 81 -60.27 -8.45 -15.73
N ALA A 82 -60.07 -7.11 -15.74
CA ALA A 82 -60.90 -5.92 -15.45
C ALA A 82 -62.20 -5.93 -14.58
N ALA A 83 -62.31 -4.95 -13.65
CA ALA A 83 -63.49 -4.06 -13.47
C ALA A 83 -63.29 -2.91 -12.44
N ALA A 84 -63.75 -1.70 -12.84
CA ALA A 84 -64.39 -0.57 -12.13
C ALA A 84 -63.83 0.13 -10.86
N LYS A 85 -64.01 1.47 -10.86
CA LYS A 85 -63.62 2.51 -9.87
C LYS A 85 -64.81 2.91 -8.97
N PRO A 86 -64.59 3.44 -7.74
CA PRO A 86 -65.19 4.73 -7.40
C PRO A 86 -64.24 5.68 -6.62
N ALA A 87 -64.77 6.85 -6.25
CA ALA A 87 -64.12 8.14 -6.16
C ALA A 87 -63.46 8.52 -4.80
N ALA A 88 -62.43 9.37 -4.94
CA ALA A 88 -61.99 10.52 -4.13
C ALA A 88 -62.15 10.55 -2.60
N SER A 89 -61.01 10.72 -1.90
CA SER A 89 -60.84 11.74 -0.86
C SER A 89 -59.38 12.19 -0.80
N ALA A 90 -59.17 13.49 -0.57
CA ALA A 90 -57.93 14.23 -0.75
C ALA A 90 -56.95 14.06 0.42
N ALA A 91 -55.66 13.91 0.11
CA ALA A 91 -54.57 14.15 1.05
C ALA A 91 -53.31 14.66 0.31
N ALA A 92 -52.57 15.53 0.98
CA ALA A 92 -51.65 16.54 0.46
C ALA A 92 -50.49 16.04 -0.43
N LYS A 93 -50.09 16.89 -1.40
CA LYS A 93 -48.86 16.75 -2.21
C LYS A 93 -47.60 16.90 -1.32
N PRO A 94 -46.64 15.97 -1.35
CA PRO A 94 -45.29 16.22 -0.88
C PRO A 94 -44.55 17.12 -1.89
N ALA A 95 -43.76 18.07 -1.37
CA ALA A 95 -42.94 18.99 -2.15
C ALA A 95 -41.95 18.25 -3.07
N ALA A 96 -41.87 18.70 -4.32
CA ALA A 96 -40.94 18.17 -5.31
C ALA A 96 -39.49 18.51 -4.93
N LYS A 97 -38.64 17.47 -4.83
CA LYS A 97 -37.18 17.63 -4.68
C LYS A 97 -36.61 18.31 -5.94
N PRO A 98 -35.63 19.23 -5.81
CA PRO A 98 -34.94 19.81 -6.96
C PRO A 98 -34.23 18.68 -7.72
N LYS A 99 -34.41 18.65 -9.05
CA LYS A 99 -33.64 17.76 -9.92
C LYS A 99 -32.19 18.22 -9.89
N GLU A 100 -31.31 17.39 -9.34
CA GLU A 100 -29.87 17.55 -9.47
C GLU A 100 -29.51 17.45 -10.95
N GLU A 101 -28.99 18.55 -11.52
CA GLU A 101 -28.37 18.55 -12.83
C GLU A 101 -27.07 17.74 -12.74
N PHE A 102 -27.14 16.46 -13.13
CA PHE A 102 -25.96 15.65 -13.38
C PHE A 102 -25.12 16.32 -14.48
N SER A 103 -24.00 16.93 -14.11
CA SER A 103 -23.04 17.45 -15.08
C SER A 103 -22.27 16.29 -15.71
N TRP A 104 -22.67 15.92 -16.93
CA TRP A 104 -22.07 14.84 -17.72
C TRP A 104 -20.66 15.15 -18.28
N ASN A 105 -19.93 16.13 -17.72
CA ASN A 105 -18.70 16.67 -18.31
C ASN A 105 -17.41 16.27 -17.59
N LYS A 106 -17.36 15.11 -16.95
CA LYS A 106 -16.06 14.48 -16.64
C LYS A 106 -15.55 13.81 -17.92
N LYS A 107 -14.52 14.39 -18.55
CA LYS A 107 -13.78 13.72 -19.63
C LYS A 107 -13.36 12.33 -19.11
N LYS A 108 -13.65 11.28 -19.86
CA LYS A 108 -13.19 9.93 -19.52
C LYS A 108 -11.65 9.94 -19.50
N PRO A 109 -10.99 9.34 -18.50
CA PRO A 109 -9.54 9.24 -18.48
C PRO A 109 -9.04 8.51 -19.74
N ASP A 110 -7.99 9.01 -20.39
CA ASP A 110 -7.37 8.34 -21.55
C ASP A 110 -6.49 7.20 -21.03
N PRO A 111 -6.62 5.96 -21.55
CA PRO A 111 -5.74 4.85 -21.18
C PRO A 111 -4.24 5.19 -21.25
N LYS A 112 -3.82 6.06 -22.17
CA LYS A 112 -2.43 6.49 -22.31
C LYS A 112 -1.90 7.26 -21.10
N ASP A 113 -2.78 7.89 -20.32
CA ASP A 113 -2.38 8.60 -19.11
C ASP A 113 -2.00 7.64 -17.97
N PHE A 114 -2.31 6.36 -18.10
CA PHE A 114 -2.09 5.32 -17.09
C PHE A 114 -1.09 4.25 -17.55
N MET A 115 -0.21 4.61 -18.49
CA MET A 115 0.85 3.72 -18.91
C MET A 115 2.14 4.44 -19.28
N PHE A 116 3.26 3.73 -19.10
CA PHE A 116 4.54 4.02 -19.73
C PHE A 116 4.88 2.85 -20.64
N SER A 117 4.91 3.09 -21.95
CA SER A 117 5.05 2.04 -22.96
C SER A 117 6.07 2.44 -24.01
N ASN A 118 6.92 1.50 -24.44
CA ASN A 118 7.87 1.69 -25.55
C ASN A 118 8.86 2.85 -25.35
N LEU A 119 9.40 3.00 -24.14
CA LEU A 119 10.31 4.09 -23.77
C LEU A 119 11.76 3.61 -23.72
N LYS A 120 12.70 4.44 -24.18
CA LYS A 120 14.14 4.14 -24.10
C LYS A 120 14.95 5.34 -23.64
N ASN A 121 15.84 5.15 -22.66
CA ASN A 121 16.71 6.21 -22.13
C ASN A 121 15.93 7.44 -21.64
N GLN A 122 14.76 7.22 -21.03
CA GLN A 122 13.88 8.30 -20.57
C GLN A 122 13.69 8.27 -19.06
N VAL A 123 13.41 9.44 -18.52
CA VAL A 123 12.90 9.62 -17.16
C VAL A 123 11.40 9.88 -17.24
N CYS A 124 10.62 9.16 -16.44
CA CYS A 124 9.16 9.23 -16.45
C CYS A 124 8.63 9.31 -15.02
N ILE A 125 7.84 10.34 -14.74
CA ILE A 125 7.33 10.60 -13.39
C ILE A 125 5.82 10.80 -13.46
N LYS A 126 5.07 10.04 -12.65
CA LYS A 126 3.68 10.36 -12.29
C LYS A 126 3.68 10.94 -10.88
N PRO A 127 3.40 12.25 -10.70
CA PRO A 127 3.40 12.87 -9.39
C PRO A 127 2.20 12.43 -8.55
N PRO A 128 2.21 12.72 -7.23
CA PRO A 128 1.06 12.48 -6.36
C PRO A 128 -0.24 13.08 -6.92
N GLY A 129 -1.34 12.31 -6.84
CA GLY A 129 -2.65 12.69 -7.37
C GLY A 129 -2.82 12.58 -8.88
N ALA A 130 -1.82 12.08 -9.63
CA ALA A 130 -1.93 11.89 -11.08
C ALA A 130 -2.70 10.62 -11.48
N ILE A 131 -2.73 9.59 -10.63
CA ILE A 131 -3.32 8.27 -10.91
C ILE A 131 -4.59 8.05 -10.09
N ASN A 132 -4.64 8.52 -8.84
CA ASN A 132 -5.79 8.44 -7.94
C ASN A 132 -6.39 7.02 -7.85
N GLY A 133 -5.56 6.01 -7.62
CA GLY A 133 -6.01 4.64 -7.40
C GLY A 133 -6.49 3.90 -8.65
N GLN A 134 -6.18 4.38 -9.86
CA GLN A 134 -6.39 3.59 -11.09
C GLN A 134 -5.30 2.53 -11.26
N MET A 135 -5.52 1.60 -12.19
CA MET A 135 -4.49 0.66 -12.62
C MET A 135 -3.41 1.39 -13.42
N PHE A 136 -2.19 0.87 -13.42
CA PHE A 136 -1.07 1.44 -14.18
C PHE A 136 -0.29 0.34 -14.92
N ILE A 137 0.25 0.65 -16.10
CA ILE A 137 1.02 -0.30 -16.90
C ILE A 137 2.40 0.29 -17.19
N VAL A 138 3.44 -0.51 -17.04
CA VAL A 138 4.80 -0.20 -17.49
C VAL A 138 5.24 -1.33 -18.41
N GLU A 139 5.43 -1.07 -19.69
CA GLU A 139 5.75 -2.12 -20.66
C GLU A 139 6.83 -1.67 -21.65
N ASP A 140 7.63 -2.62 -22.14
CA ASP A 140 8.59 -2.39 -23.23
C ASP A 140 9.52 -1.19 -23.00
N CYS A 141 9.97 -1.00 -21.75
CA CYS A 141 10.88 0.09 -21.38
C CYS A 141 12.33 -0.38 -21.25
N GLU A 142 13.30 0.40 -21.74
CA GLU A 142 14.73 0.06 -21.73
C GLU A 142 15.59 1.24 -21.27
N ASP A 143 16.52 1.00 -20.33
CA ASP A 143 17.41 2.04 -19.78
C ASP A 143 16.66 3.25 -19.17
N CYS A 144 15.48 3.01 -18.58
CA CYS A 144 14.60 4.07 -18.08
C CYS A 144 14.65 4.26 -16.55
N ASP A 145 14.33 5.49 -16.15
CA ASP A 145 14.08 5.94 -14.79
C ASP A 145 12.58 6.18 -14.62
N ILE A 146 11.87 5.29 -13.94
CA ILE A 146 10.40 5.28 -13.87
C ILE A 146 9.94 5.47 -12.43
N TYR A 147 9.16 6.50 -12.18
CA TYR A 147 8.64 6.83 -10.86
C TYR A 147 7.12 6.99 -10.90
N VAL A 148 6.41 6.03 -10.33
CA VAL A 148 4.96 6.05 -10.15
C VAL A 148 4.67 6.47 -8.71
N CYS A 149 4.61 7.79 -8.46
CA CYS A 149 4.54 8.38 -7.12
C CYS A 149 3.11 8.65 -6.66
N ASP A 150 2.18 7.76 -6.98
CA ASP A 150 0.79 7.86 -6.57
C ASP A 150 0.16 6.50 -6.26
N ASN A 151 -0.87 6.47 -5.41
CA ASN A 151 -1.51 5.20 -5.08
C ASN A 151 -2.17 4.60 -6.32
N THR A 152 -2.07 3.28 -6.47
CA THR A 152 -2.60 2.53 -7.63
C THR A 152 -3.51 1.40 -7.18
N ALA A 153 -4.42 0.96 -8.05
CA ALA A 153 -5.21 -0.25 -7.78
C ALA A 153 -4.36 -1.52 -8.00
N GLN A 154 -3.63 -1.56 -9.10
CA GLN A 154 -2.80 -2.68 -9.55
C GLN A 154 -1.77 -2.15 -10.55
N VAL A 155 -0.57 -2.73 -10.59
CA VAL A 155 0.44 -2.41 -11.61
C VAL A 155 0.92 -3.65 -12.34
N GLN A 156 1.13 -3.52 -13.65
CA GLN A 156 1.79 -4.52 -14.50
C GLN A 156 3.10 -3.93 -15.01
N VAL A 157 4.20 -4.69 -14.89
CA VAL A 157 5.53 -4.32 -15.34
C VAL A 157 6.06 -5.41 -16.26
N ASP A 158 6.07 -5.17 -17.56
CA ASP A 158 6.32 -6.19 -18.57
C ASP A 158 7.48 -5.82 -19.49
N TYR A 159 8.31 -6.80 -19.84
CA TYR A 159 9.36 -6.65 -20.86
C TYR A 159 10.32 -5.46 -20.64
N CYS A 160 10.55 -5.07 -19.38
CA CYS A 160 11.42 -3.96 -19.03
C CYS A 160 12.88 -4.42 -18.84
N LYS A 161 13.83 -3.64 -19.35
CA LYS A 161 15.27 -3.97 -19.29
C LYS A 161 16.11 -2.83 -18.75
N ARG A 162 17.01 -3.12 -17.81
CA ARG A 162 17.94 -2.13 -17.21
C ARG A 162 17.24 -0.87 -16.68
N CYS A 163 16.03 -1.03 -16.16
CA CYS A 163 15.22 0.06 -15.65
C CYS A 163 15.37 0.21 -14.13
N ARG A 164 15.25 1.46 -13.66
CA ARG A 164 15.12 1.81 -12.24
C ARG A 164 13.67 2.24 -12.01
N ILE A 165 12.92 1.48 -11.22
CA ILE A 165 11.46 1.58 -11.13
C ILE A 165 11.04 1.77 -9.67
N PHE A 166 10.39 2.89 -9.39
CA PHE A 166 9.70 3.14 -8.13
C PHE A 166 8.18 3.04 -8.36
N ILE A 167 7.49 2.26 -7.51
CA ILE A 167 6.03 2.18 -7.50
C ILE A 167 5.54 2.40 -6.06
N ALA A 168 4.80 3.49 -5.87
CA ALA A 168 4.08 3.83 -4.66
C ALA A 168 3.01 2.76 -4.32
N PRO A 169 2.40 2.80 -3.11
CA PRO A 169 1.48 1.77 -2.64
C PRO A 169 0.39 1.38 -3.65
N SER A 170 0.38 0.09 -4.01
CA SER A 170 -0.65 -0.55 -4.81
C SER A 170 -1.61 -1.34 -3.93
N GLU A 171 -2.91 -1.01 -3.97
CA GLU A 171 -3.94 -1.65 -3.12
C GLU A 171 -4.01 -3.16 -3.31
N SER A 172 -3.74 -3.63 -4.54
CA SER A 172 -3.72 -5.05 -4.89
C SER A 172 -2.31 -5.49 -5.27
N SER A 173 -2.15 -6.07 -6.47
CA SER A 173 -0.94 -6.73 -6.88
C SER A 173 -0.04 -5.85 -7.75
N ILE A 174 1.26 -6.10 -7.65
CA ILE A 174 2.21 -5.75 -8.71
C ILE A 174 2.64 -7.05 -9.39
N PHE A 175 2.43 -7.13 -10.70
CA PHE A 175 2.94 -8.20 -11.54
C PHE A 175 4.17 -7.71 -12.29
N ILE A 176 5.27 -8.43 -12.20
CA ILE A 176 6.46 -8.18 -13.01
C ILE A 176 6.79 -9.41 -13.85
N ARG A 177 6.82 -9.24 -15.18
CA ARG A 177 7.03 -10.34 -16.13
C ARG A 177 8.11 -10.00 -17.13
N ASN A 178 8.93 -10.99 -17.48
CA ASN A 178 9.91 -10.87 -18.56
C ASN A 178 10.87 -9.67 -18.40
N CYS A 179 11.20 -9.29 -17.17
CA CYS A 179 12.06 -8.14 -16.88
C CYS A 179 13.50 -8.57 -16.57
N GLU A 180 14.46 -7.76 -17.01
CA GLU A 180 15.89 -8.08 -16.93
C GLU A 180 16.69 -6.90 -16.36
N ASP A 181 17.60 -7.17 -15.43
CA ASP A 181 18.52 -6.19 -14.82
C ASP A 181 17.81 -4.94 -14.23
N CYS A 182 16.60 -5.11 -13.68
CA CYS A 182 15.83 -4.01 -13.12
C CYS A 182 16.12 -3.77 -11.63
N LYS A 183 16.06 -2.51 -11.21
CA LYS A 183 16.15 -2.09 -9.80
C LYS A 183 14.80 -1.52 -9.38
N CYS A 184 14.17 -2.13 -8.41
CA CYS A 184 12.76 -1.90 -8.09
C CYS A 184 12.59 -1.50 -6.62
N ILE A 185 11.78 -0.47 -6.38
CA ILE A 185 11.29 -0.13 -5.04
C ILE A 185 9.78 -0.13 -5.08
N PHE A 186 9.15 -1.19 -4.57
CA PHE A 186 7.72 -1.46 -4.73
C PHE A 186 7.01 -1.60 -3.39
N ALA A 187 5.81 -1.05 -3.29
CA ALA A 187 4.87 -1.31 -2.21
C ALA A 187 3.54 -1.84 -2.76
N CYS A 188 3.11 -3.03 -2.32
CA CYS A 188 1.87 -3.65 -2.79
C CYS A 188 1.26 -4.61 -1.77
N GLN A 189 0.04 -5.09 -2.01
CA GLN A 189 -0.50 -6.20 -1.24
C GLN A 189 0.14 -7.53 -1.66
N GLN A 190 0.30 -7.76 -2.96
CA GLN A 190 0.83 -9.01 -3.53
C GLN A 190 1.89 -8.72 -4.60
N LEU A 191 3.07 -9.30 -4.46
CA LEU A 191 4.07 -9.30 -5.53
C LEU A 191 4.05 -10.67 -6.22
N ARG A 192 3.94 -10.67 -7.55
CA ARG A 192 4.17 -11.86 -8.37
C ARG A 192 5.18 -11.57 -9.46
N THR A 193 6.22 -12.38 -9.53
CA THR A 193 7.25 -12.28 -10.57
C THR A 193 7.21 -13.52 -11.45
N ARG A 194 7.37 -13.34 -12.75
CA ARG A 194 7.55 -14.45 -13.69
C ARG A 194 8.61 -14.15 -14.74
N GLU A 195 9.48 -15.11 -15.06
CA GLU A 195 10.47 -14.97 -16.14
C GLU A 195 11.38 -13.73 -15.99
N CYS A 196 11.67 -13.31 -14.75
CA CYS A 196 12.54 -12.17 -14.45
C CYS A 196 13.97 -12.61 -14.11
N VAL A 197 14.96 -11.82 -14.51
CA VAL A 197 16.38 -12.14 -14.32
C VAL A 197 17.14 -10.92 -13.75
N ASN A 198 18.00 -11.15 -12.76
CA ASN A 198 18.89 -10.13 -12.16
C ASN A 198 18.18 -8.88 -11.60
N CYS A 199 17.01 -9.07 -10.98
CA CYS A 199 16.22 -7.96 -10.46
C CYS A 199 16.41 -7.75 -8.95
N ASP A 200 16.51 -6.48 -8.53
CA ASP A 200 16.68 -6.10 -7.12
C ASP A 200 15.43 -5.40 -6.63
N PHE A 201 14.97 -5.73 -5.42
CA PHE A 201 13.75 -5.19 -4.83
C PHE A 201 14.02 -4.68 -3.43
N LEU A 202 13.75 -3.39 -3.18
CA LEU A 202 13.36 -2.93 -1.85
C LEU A 202 11.84 -2.99 -1.78
N LEU A 203 11.31 -3.93 -1.00
CA LEU A 203 9.94 -4.38 -1.13
C LEU A 203 9.14 -4.16 0.16
N TYR A 204 7.93 -3.64 -0.02
CA TYR A 204 6.83 -3.79 0.92
C TYR A 204 5.79 -4.70 0.29
N VAL A 205 5.40 -5.75 1.00
CA VAL A 205 4.35 -6.67 0.55
C VAL A 205 3.57 -7.24 1.74
N SER A 206 2.23 -7.17 1.70
CA SER A 206 1.39 -7.68 2.80
C SER A 206 1.24 -9.21 2.81
N THR A 207 1.50 -9.87 1.67
CA THR A 207 1.55 -11.32 1.53
C THR A 207 2.95 -11.81 1.18
N ALA A 208 3.22 -13.10 1.31
CA ALA A 208 4.46 -13.70 0.82
C ALA A 208 4.70 -13.32 -0.67
N PRO A 209 5.85 -12.73 -1.04
CA PRO A 209 6.17 -12.46 -2.43
C PRO A 209 6.43 -13.76 -3.17
N VAL A 210 5.92 -13.84 -4.39
CA VAL A 210 5.97 -15.04 -5.22
C VAL A 210 6.90 -14.84 -6.39
N ILE A 211 7.79 -15.81 -6.64
CA ILE A 211 8.60 -15.89 -7.84
C ILE A 211 8.33 -17.18 -8.62
N GLU A 212 8.45 -17.12 -9.94
CA GLU A 212 8.25 -18.22 -10.87
C GLU A 212 9.16 -18.05 -12.08
N GLU A 213 9.83 -19.11 -12.53
CA GLU A 213 10.73 -19.12 -13.70
C GLU A 213 11.78 -17.98 -13.70
N SER A 214 12.20 -17.57 -12.50
CA SER A 214 13.02 -16.38 -12.26
C SER A 214 14.40 -16.73 -11.71
N LYS A 215 15.42 -15.89 -11.98
CA LYS A 215 16.81 -16.13 -11.57
C LYS A 215 17.47 -14.88 -11.00
N ASN A 216 18.31 -15.08 -9.98
CA ASN A 216 19.08 -14.02 -9.32
C ASN A 216 18.21 -12.82 -8.88
N MET A 217 17.08 -13.13 -8.23
CA MET A 217 16.16 -12.15 -7.65
C MET A 217 16.64 -11.76 -6.24
N ARG A 218 16.82 -10.47 -5.95
CA ARG A 218 17.37 -10.03 -4.66
C ARG A 218 16.37 -9.16 -3.91
N PHE A 219 16.04 -9.52 -2.68
CA PHE A 219 15.01 -8.82 -1.89
C PHE A 219 15.60 -8.13 -0.66
N GLY A 220 15.12 -6.93 -0.37
CA GLY A 220 15.41 -6.15 0.84
C GLY A 220 14.13 -5.45 1.32
N CYS A 221 14.16 -4.94 2.54
CA CYS A 221 13.02 -4.20 3.10
C CYS A 221 12.79 -2.91 2.31
N PHE A 222 11.53 -2.52 2.09
CA PHE A 222 11.17 -1.22 1.56
C PHE A 222 11.85 -0.09 2.32
N ARG A 223 12.44 0.84 1.56
CA ARG A 223 13.02 2.09 2.08
C ARG A 223 12.78 3.16 1.03
N PHE A 224 11.87 4.07 1.32
CA PHE A 224 11.66 5.26 0.50
C PHE A 224 10.85 6.29 1.27
N PHE A 225 11.02 7.55 0.92
CA PHE A 225 10.26 8.64 1.50
C PHE A 225 10.01 9.75 0.47
N TYR A 226 8.79 10.26 0.48
CA TYR A 226 8.42 11.60 0.03
C TYR A 226 7.14 12.00 0.78
N PHE A 227 6.85 13.29 0.82
CA PHE A 227 5.83 13.88 1.68
C PHE A 227 4.45 13.16 1.64
N SER A 228 3.98 12.77 0.45
CA SER A 228 2.65 12.14 0.27
C SER A 228 2.61 10.63 0.50
N LEU A 229 3.75 9.97 0.70
CA LEU A 229 3.84 8.51 0.68
C LEU A 229 3.05 7.86 1.83
N ALA A 230 3.11 8.42 3.05
CA ALA A 230 2.36 7.90 4.19
C ALA A 230 0.84 7.89 3.96
N GLN A 231 0.30 8.99 3.42
CA GLN A 231 -1.12 9.08 3.07
C GLN A 231 -1.50 8.09 1.96
N GLN A 232 -0.59 7.80 1.03
CA GLN A 232 -0.84 6.83 -0.04
C GLN A 232 -0.87 5.38 0.46
N PHE A 233 -0.11 5.04 1.51
CA PHE A 233 -0.26 3.75 2.21
C PHE A 233 -1.65 3.62 2.84
N GLU A 234 -2.14 4.68 3.50
CA GLU A 234 -3.52 4.72 4.03
C GLU A 234 -4.57 4.58 2.93
N ALA A 235 -4.42 5.32 1.82
CA ALA A 235 -5.33 5.26 0.68
C ALA A 235 -5.38 3.87 0.03
N ALA A 236 -4.24 3.18 -0.02
CA ALA A 236 -4.12 1.79 -0.50
C ALA A 236 -4.53 0.74 0.56
N LYS A 237 -4.91 1.17 1.78
CA LYS A 237 -5.29 0.31 2.91
C LYS A 237 -4.20 -0.71 3.30
N LEU A 238 -2.94 -0.30 3.15
CA LEU A 238 -1.78 -1.12 3.49
C LEU A 238 -1.22 -0.67 4.84
N SER A 239 -1.19 -1.57 5.81
CA SER A 239 -0.55 -1.28 7.11
C SER A 239 0.96 -1.25 6.95
N VAL A 240 1.60 -0.14 7.32
CA VAL A 240 3.07 -0.02 7.28
C VAL A 240 3.79 -1.07 8.15
N TYR A 241 3.08 -1.73 9.07
CA TYR A 241 3.61 -2.77 9.95
C TYR A 241 3.47 -4.20 9.42
N ASP A 242 2.71 -4.43 8.36
CA ASP A 242 2.50 -5.77 7.78
C ASP A 242 3.37 -5.94 6.53
N ASN A 243 4.68 -6.08 6.73
CA ASN A 243 5.64 -6.25 5.64
C ASN A 243 6.30 -7.63 5.65
N LYS A 244 5.90 -8.49 4.70
CA LYS A 244 6.36 -9.87 4.52
C LYS A 244 7.41 -10.02 3.41
N TRP A 245 8.14 -8.96 3.09
CA TRP A 245 9.12 -8.92 1.98
C TRP A 245 10.15 -10.07 1.98
N SER A 246 10.47 -10.63 3.15
CA SER A 246 11.45 -11.71 3.28
C SER A 246 10.85 -13.13 3.19
N GLU A 247 9.53 -13.27 3.10
CA GLU A 247 8.82 -14.56 3.05
C GLU A 247 8.69 -15.08 1.61
N VAL A 248 9.79 -15.10 0.85
CA VAL A 248 9.78 -15.44 -0.58
C VAL A 248 9.32 -16.89 -0.80
N TYR A 249 8.34 -17.06 -1.68
CA TYR A 249 7.87 -18.35 -2.17
C TYR A 249 8.24 -18.54 -3.64
N ASP A 250 8.98 -19.60 -3.96
CA ASP A 250 9.42 -19.94 -5.31
C ASP A 250 8.60 -21.13 -5.85
N PHE A 251 7.78 -20.89 -6.88
CA PHE A 251 6.99 -21.93 -7.55
C PHE A 251 7.84 -22.90 -8.37
N THR A 252 9.03 -22.47 -8.78
CA THR A 252 9.96 -23.25 -9.62
C THR A 252 11.32 -23.30 -8.94
N PRO A 253 11.41 -23.98 -7.77
CA PRO A 253 12.57 -23.91 -6.90
C PRO A 253 13.84 -24.33 -7.64
N GLY A 254 14.82 -23.43 -7.63
CA GLY A 254 16.11 -23.59 -8.27
C GLY A 254 17.22 -23.05 -7.39
N LYS A 255 18.43 -23.56 -7.60
CA LYS A 255 19.61 -23.07 -6.89
C LYS A 255 19.86 -21.61 -7.26
N ASP A 256 20.06 -20.76 -6.27
CA ASP A 256 20.42 -19.34 -6.45
C ASP A 256 19.36 -18.52 -7.23
N ASN A 257 18.10 -18.99 -7.27
CA ASN A 257 16.99 -18.25 -7.88
C ASN A 257 16.74 -16.91 -7.19
N TRP A 258 16.91 -16.87 -5.87
CA TRP A 258 16.76 -15.66 -5.09
C TRP A 258 17.70 -15.60 -3.88
N SER A 259 17.94 -14.40 -3.39
CA SER A 259 18.68 -14.13 -2.16
C SER A 259 18.21 -12.80 -1.53
N PHE A 260 18.81 -12.42 -0.40
CA PHE A 260 18.56 -11.13 0.19
C PHE A 260 19.64 -10.11 -0.17
N LEU A 261 19.23 -8.86 -0.40
CA LEU A 261 20.13 -7.72 -0.49
C LEU A 261 20.87 -7.52 0.85
N PRO A 262 22.01 -6.81 0.89
CA PRO A 262 22.64 -6.40 2.15
C PRO A 262 21.66 -5.66 3.08
N LEU A 263 21.81 -5.83 4.40
CA LEU A 263 20.90 -5.24 5.38
C LEU A 263 20.89 -3.70 5.33
N ASN A 264 22.03 -3.10 4.99
CA ASN A 264 22.23 -1.67 4.93
C ASN A 264 21.89 -1.05 3.57
N THR A 265 21.39 -1.83 2.60
CA THR A 265 21.00 -1.29 1.28
C THR A 265 20.00 -0.14 1.46
N LYS A 266 20.28 0.97 0.79
CA LYS A 266 19.48 2.19 0.77
C LYS A 266 18.73 2.32 -0.55
N ALA A 267 17.71 3.19 -0.57
CA ALA A 267 16.99 3.53 -1.80
C ALA A 267 17.92 4.00 -2.92
N SER A 268 18.90 4.85 -2.56
CA SER A 268 19.91 5.42 -3.46
C SER A 268 20.82 4.40 -4.12
N ASP A 269 20.91 3.18 -3.57
CA ASP A 269 21.73 2.11 -4.16
C ASP A 269 21.02 1.47 -5.37
N LEU A 270 19.68 1.56 -5.41
CA LEU A 270 18.86 0.97 -6.48
C LEU A 270 18.41 2.01 -7.49
N ILE A 271 17.96 3.17 -7.03
CA ILE A 271 17.37 4.20 -7.88
C ILE A 271 18.03 5.56 -7.66
N LYS A 272 18.00 6.41 -8.69
CA LYS A 272 18.47 7.79 -8.55
C LYS A 272 17.51 8.59 -7.67
N PRO A 273 17.98 9.63 -6.96
CA PRO A 273 17.11 10.54 -6.22
C PRO A 273 16.08 11.19 -7.16
N LEU A 274 14.83 11.39 -6.70
CA LEU A 274 13.80 12.05 -7.51
C LEU A 274 14.24 13.47 -7.86
N SER A 275 14.86 14.18 -6.92
CA SER A 275 15.37 15.56 -7.11
C SER A 275 16.39 15.69 -8.23
N ALA A 276 17.05 14.60 -8.64
CA ALA A 276 18.02 14.60 -9.73
C ALA A 276 17.36 14.71 -11.13
N HIS A 277 16.03 14.62 -11.20
CA HIS A 277 15.31 14.52 -12.46
C HIS A 277 14.51 15.78 -12.82
N PRO A 278 14.49 16.16 -14.11
CA PRO A 278 13.60 17.22 -14.59
C PRO A 278 12.13 16.88 -14.33
N GLY A 279 11.36 17.84 -13.81
CA GLY A 279 9.94 17.64 -13.52
C GLY A 279 9.66 16.90 -12.20
N SER A 280 10.68 16.68 -11.36
CA SER A 280 10.49 16.20 -9.99
C SER A 280 9.64 17.17 -9.16
N PHE A 281 8.76 16.60 -8.33
CA PHE A 281 8.01 17.33 -7.31
C PHE A 281 8.74 17.37 -5.96
N SER A 282 9.87 16.66 -5.83
CA SER A 282 10.72 16.62 -4.63
C SER A 282 12.00 17.40 -4.85
N THR A 283 12.38 18.22 -3.88
CA THR A 283 13.62 19.00 -3.89
C THR A 283 14.80 18.21 -3.31
N ALA A 284 16.03 18.62 -3.65
CA ALA A 284 17.24 17.98 -3.13
C ALA A 284 17.39 18.23 -1.61
N GLU A 285 16.95 19.39 -1.14
CA GLU A 285 16.94 19.75 0.28
C GLU A 285 15.97 18.86 1.08
N GLU A 286 14.77 18.60 0.55
CA GLU A 286 13.80 17.69 1.18
C GLU A 286 14.33 16.25 1.23
N GLU A 287 14.89 15.75 0.12
CA GLU A 287 15.48 14.40 0.10
C GLU A 287 16.69 14.29 1.03
N ALA A 288 17.51 15.33 1.15
CA ALA A 288 18.63 15.33 2.08
C ALA A 288 18.17 15.37 3.55
N ALA A 289 17.11 16.13 3.85
CA ALA A 289 16.55 16.22 5.19
C ALA A 289 15.89 14.91 5.66
N HIS A 290 15.37 14.12 4.71
CA HIS A 290 14.61 12.90 4.97
C HIS A 290 15.25 11.63 4.38
N GLY A 291 16.54 11.67 4.04
CA GLY A 291 17.21 10.61 3.28
C GLY A 291 17.34 9.27 4.02
N ASP A 292 17.29 9.30 5.35
CA ASP A 292 17.26 8.11 6.20
C ASP A 292 15.85 7.80 6.76
N ASP A 293 14.86 8.65 6.48
CA ASP A 293 13.48 8.42 6.89
C ASP A 293 12.83 7.33 6.03
N SER A 294 11.93 6.56 6.64
CA SER A 294 11.15 5.54 5.95
C SER A 294 9.75 5.48 6.54
N VAL A 295 8.74 5.49 5.66
CA VAL A 295 7.33 5.31 6.06
C VAL A 295 7.08 3.91 6.64
N VAL A 296 7.80 2.92 6.13
CA VAL A 296 7.75 1.53 6.59
C VAL A 296 8.92 1.29 7.53
N PRO A 297 8.72 0.69 8.73
CA PRO A 297 9.82 0.29 9.60
C PRO A 297 10.80 -0.62 8.87
N VAL A 298 12.09 -0.28 8.91
CA VAL A 298 13.13 -1.07 8.25
C VAL A 298 13.39 -2.32 9.08
N THR A 299 13.07 -3.48 8.50
CA THR A 299 13.21 -4.78 9.17
C THR A 299 14.28 -5.64 8.49
N ALA A 300 14.93 -6.49 9.27
CA ALA A 300 15.89 -7.46 8.74
C ALA A 300 15.22 -8.65 8.03
N GLY A 301 13.95 -8.91 8.33
CA GLY A 301 13.22 -10.05 7.80
C GLY A 301 13.75 -11.39 8.31
N LEU A 302 13.29 -12.47 7.69
CA LEU A 302 13.60 -13.85 8.07
C LEU A 302 14.99 -14.31 7.59
N ARG A 303 16.03 -13.52 7.86
CA ARG A 303 17.45 -13.87 7.66
C ARG A 303 17.93 -14.83 8.76
N LYS A 304 17.41 -16.06 8.74
CA LYS A 304 17.56 -17.03 9.84
C LYS A 304 19.01 -17.24 10.29
N GLY A 305 19.97 -17.19 9.35
CA GLY A 305 21.41 -17.35 9.66
C GLY A 305 22.02 -16.14 10.38
N ASP A 306 21.70 -14.93 9.92
CA ASP A 306 22.39 -13.69 10.35
C ASP A 306 22.14 -13.35 11.82
N PHE A 307 21.01 -13.80 12.38
CA PHE A 307 20.59 -13.52 13.75
C PHE A 307 20.45 -14.79 14.60
N ALA A 308 21.07 -15.89 14.17
CA ALA A 308 21.07 -17.14 14.94
C ALA A 308 21.79 -16.94 16.28
N GLY A 309 21.19 -17.41 17.37
CA GLY A 309 21.76 -17.31 18.72
C GLY A 309 21.76 -15.90 19.34
N LYS A 310 21.25 -14.89 18.63
CA LYS A 310 21.07 -13.54 19.20
C LYS A 310 19.91 -13.52 20.19
N GLU A 311 20.07 -12.77 21.27
CA GLU A 311 19.00 -12.52 22.24
C GLU A 311 17.81 -11.86 21.53
N ARG A 312 16.60 -12.23 21.94
CA ARG A 312 15.34 -11.79 21.33
C ARG A 312 14.46 -11.12 22.38
N SER A 313 13.71 -10.12 21.96
CA SER A 313 12.62 -9.53 22.74
C SER A 313 11.37 -9.41 21.87
N PHE A 314 10.21 -9.65 22.49
CA PHE A 314 8.94 -9.23 21.92
C PHE A 314 8.59 -7.84 22.46
N VAL A 315 8.03 -7.01 21.59
CA VAL A 315 7.42 -5.72 21.96
C VAL A 315 6.01 -5.68 21.37
N LEU A 316 5.04 -5.23 22.14
CA LEU A 316 3.65 -5.05 21.72
C LEU A 316 3.25 -3.59 21.88
N LEU A 317 3.09 -2.87 20.77
CA LEU A 317 2.41 -1.56 20.79
C LEU A 317 0.93 -1.81 21.04
N LEU A 318 0.39 -1.10 22.04
CA LEU A 318 -1.01 -1.21 22.45
C LEU A 318 -1.96 -0.61 21.39
N PRO A 319 -3.27 -0.85 21.50
CA PRO A 319 -4.25 -0.28 20.58
C PRO A 319 -4.13 1.24 20.47
N SER A 320 -4.24 1.74 19.24
CA SER A 320 -4.05 3.16 18.90
C SER A 320 -2.65 3.72 19.18
N LYS A 321 -1.65 2.87 19.49
CA LYS A 321 -0.26 3.25 19.76
C LYS A 321 0.72 2.93 18.62
N ALA A 322 0.19 2.54 17.47
CA ALA A 322 0.99 2.30 16.27
C ALA A 322 1.77 3.56 15.79
N PRO A 323 1.24 4.81 15.87
CA PRO A 323 2.00 6.00 15.51
C PRO A 323 3.24 6.27 16.38
N GLU A 324 3.29 5.75 17.61
CA GLU A 324 4.41 5.89 18.54
C GLU A 324 5.58 4.92 18.23
N GLY A 325 5.37 3.94 17.34
CA GLY A 325 6.36 2.93 16.97
C GLY A 325 7.71 3.50 16.54
N PRO A 326 7.81 4.44 15.58
CA PRO A 326 9.09 5.01 15.15
C PRO A 326 9.90 5.63 16.29
N ALA A 327 9.23 6.35 17.20
CA ALA A 327 9.87 6.98 18.36
C ALA A 327 10.31 5.96 19.42
N LEU A 328 9.67 4.80 19.49
CA LEU A 328 10.12 3.67 20.31
C LEU A 328 11.32 2.98 19.66
N PHE A 329 11.26 2.69 18.37
CA PHE A 329 12.34 2.00 17.65
C PHE A 329 13.64 2.80 17.65
N SER A 330 13.57 4.12 17.55
CA SER A 330 14.75 5.00 17.64
C SER A 330 15.44 4.98 19.01
N LYS A 331 14.81 4.40 20.04
CA LYS A 331 15.35 4.25 21.39
C LYS A 331 15.95 2.87 21.66
N LEU A 332 15.81 1.94 20.71
CA LEU A 332 16.49 0.65 20.80
C LEU A 332 18.01 0.84 20.68
N PRO A 333 18.82 0.02 21.36
CA PRO A 333 20.27 0.05 21.20
C PRO A 333 20.69 -0.18 19.74
N GLU A 334 21.81 0.40 19.32
CA GLU A 334 22.39 0.17 17.98
C GLU A 334 22.76 -1.30 17.73
N SER A 335 23.00 -2.07 18.80
CA SER A 335 23.23 -3.53 18.73
C SER A 335 21.97 -4.34 18.44
N CYS A 336 20.79 -3.70 18.47
CA CYS A 336 19.50 -4.32 18.26
C CYS A 336 18.95 -4.00 16.87
N THR A 337 18.26 -4.97 16.30
CA THR A 337 17.66 -4.87 14.96
C THR A 337 16.21 -5.32 15.02
N LEU A 338 15.35 -4.57 14.35
CA LEU A 338 13.96 -4.98 14.09
C LEU A 338 13.98 -6.15 13.12
N ILE A 339 13.45 -7.31 13.52
CA ILE A 339 13.43 -8.50 12.67
C ILE A 339 12.18 -8.51 11.82
N GLN A 340 11.02 -8.30 12.43
CA GLN A 340 9.74 -8.23 11.75
C GLN A 340 8.74 -7.47 12.62
N THR A 341 7.71 -6.96 11.96
CA THR A 341 6.54 -6.37 12.59
C THR A 341 5.30 -7.05 12.04
N LYS A 342 4.23 -7.06 12.82
CA LYS A 342 2.91 -7.50 12.36
C LYS A 342 1.82 -6.80 13.15
N GLN A 343 0.78 -6.34 12.46
CA GLN A 343 -0.43 -5.83 13.07
C GLN A 343 -1.43 -6.98 13.26
N LEU A 344 -2.04 -7.06 14.44
CA LEU A 344 -3.00 -8.13 14.75
C LEU A 344 -4.10 -7.64 15.68
N GLN A 345 -5.35 -7.99 15.34
CA GLN A 345 -6.49 -7.79 16.22
C GLN A 345 -6.46 -8.84 17.35
N LEU A 346 -6.31 -8.35 18.59
CA LEU A 346 -6.33 -9.15 19.81
C LEU A 346 -7.71 -9.07 20.48
N ASP A 347 -8.33 -10.23 20.68
CA ASP A 347 -9.49 -10.40 21.55
C ASP A 347 -9.04 -10.78 22.97
N ALA A 348 -10.00 -10.90 23.90
CA ALA A 348 -9.68 -11.21 25.30
C ALA A 348 -8.98 -12.57 25.49
N ALA A 349 -9.28 -13.56 24.65
CA ALA A 349 -8.64 -14.87 24.72
C ALA A 349 -7.18 -14.78 24.22
N LYS A 350 -6.95 -14.11 23.09
CA LYS A 350 -5.61 -13.85 22.58
C LYS A 350 -4.77 -13.03 23.56
N VAL A 351 -5.33 -11.98 24.16
CA VAL A 351 -4.61 -11.19 25.18
C VAL A 351 -4.19 -12.08 26.35
N LYS A 352 -5.12 -12.90 26.87
CA LYS A 352 -4.82 -13.83 27.97
C LYS A 352 -3.73 -14.84 27.62
N THR A 353 -3.76 -15.38 26.40
CA THR A 353 -2.74 -16.33 25.93
C THR A 353 -1.39 -15.65 25.70
N LEU A 354 -1.35 -14.55 24.96
CA LEU A 354 -0.09 -13.87 24.61
C LEU A 354 0.63 -13.33 25.83
N LEU A 355 -0.12 -12.68 26.73
CA LEU A 355 0.42 -11.95 27.88
C LEU A 355 0.27 -12.75 29.18
N GLU A 356 0.28 -14.09 29.12
CA GLU A 356 0.10 -14.95 30.30
C GLU A 356 1.18 -14.72 31.37
N LYS A 357 2.38 -14.32 30.95
CA LYS A 357 3.53 -14.01 31.81
C LYS A 357 3.62 -12.54 32.20
N CYS A 358 2.72 -11.69 31.70
CA CYS A 358 2.69 -10.27 32.02
C CYS A 358 1.99 -10.04 33.36
N SER A 359 2.71 -9.47 34.34
CA SER A 359 2.14 -9.10 35.64
C SER A 359 1.46 -7.74 35.66
N ASP A 360 1.62 -6.94 34.60
CA ASP A 360 1.03 -5.60 34.52
C ASP A 360 -0.43 -5.64 34.07
N SER A 361 -1.34 -5.45 35.03
CA SER A 361 -2.78 -5.39 34.78
C SER A 361 -3.20 -4.23 33.85
N THR A 362 -2.39 -3.17 33.75
CA THR A 362 -2.65 -2.02 32.87
C THR A 362 -2.48 -2.42 31.41
N VAL A 363 -1.39 -3.14 31.11
CA VAL A 363 -1.10 -3.67 29.78
C VAL A 363 -2.17 -4.66 29.36
N THR A 364 -2.42 -5.68 30.20
CA THR A 364 -3.39 -6.74 29.88
C THR A 364 -4.82 -6.19 29.75
N GLY A 365 -5.19 -5.18 30.56
CA GLY A 365 -6.48 -4.49 30.45
C GLY A 365 -6.63 -3.63 29.18
N SER A 366 -5.52 -3.14 28.62
CA SER A 366 -5.52 -2.22 27.47
C SER A 366 -5.19 -2.91 26.13
N ALA A 367 -4.65 -4.13 26.13
CA ALA A 367 -4.17 -4.82 24.93
C ALA A 367 -5.27 -5.35 24.01
N LYS A 368 -6.55 -5.27 24.39
CA LYS A 368 -7.67 -5.69 23.53
C LYS A 368 -7.90 -4.65 22.43
N GLY A 369 -7.56 -4.99 21.20
CA GLY A 369 -7.67 -4.09 20.07
C GLY A 369 -6.70 -4.45 18.96
N MET A 370 -6.55 -3.54 17.99
CA MET A 370 -5.57 -3.67 16.94
C MET A 370 -4.18 -3.27 17.48
N CYS A 371 -3.33 -4.26 17.71
CA CYS A 371 -1.97 -4.06 18.26
C CYS A 371 -0.91 -4.28 17.18
N VAL A 372 0.32 -3.83 17.44
CA VAL A 372 1.48 -4.14 16.59
C VAL A 372 2.49 -4.93 17.43
N GLY A 373 2.74 -6.18 17.03
CA GLY A 373 3.83 -6.96 17.56
C GLY A 373 5.12 -6.67 16.80
N VAL A 374 6.24 -6.65 17.51
CA VAL A 374 7.56 -6.34 17.00
C VAL A 374 8.54 -7.34 17.57
N GLU A 375 9.29 -7.98 16.69
CA GLU A 375 10.42 -8.81 17.08
C GLU A 375 11.71 -8.01 17.00
N VAL A 376 12.46 -7.99 18.10
CA VAL A 376 13.78 -7.37 18.18
C VAL A 376 14.81 -8.46 18.44
N ALA A 377 15.94 -8.42 17.73
CA ALA A 377 17.08 -9.29 18.01
C ALA A 377 18.38 -8.49 18.12
N GLY A 378 19.27 -8.92 18.99
CA GLY A 378 20.55 -8.26 19.18
C GLY A 378 21.14 -8.48 20.57
N ASP A 379 22.36 -8.02 20.77
CA ASP A 379 23.00 -8.13 22.08
C ASP A 379 22.34 -7.12 23.03
N GLY A 380 21.71 -7.60 24.11
CA GLY A 380 20.96 -6.78 25.06
C GLY A 380 19.55 -6.40 24.59
N ALA A 381 18.96 -7.15 23.66
CA ALA A 381 17.61 -6.92 23.13
C ALA A 381 16.53 -6.83 24.21
N LEU A 382 16.55 -7.70 25.23
CA LEU A 382 15.55 -7.68 26.30
C LEU A 382 15.61 -6.39 27.12
N ALA A 383 16.79 -6.10 27.68
CA ALA A 383 17.00 -4.90 28.48
C ALA A 383 16.83 -3.62 27.66
N GLY A 384 17.23 -3.65 26.38
CA GLY A 384 17.08 -2.55 25.44
C GLY A 384 15.61 -2.25 25.13
N ALA A 385 14.81 -3.29 24.85
CA ALA A 385 13.38 -3.15 24.59
C ALA A 385 12.62 -2.60 25.80
N LEU A 386 12.89 -3.10 27.01
CA LEU A 386 12.28 -2.59 28.25
C LEU A 386 12.56 -1.10 28.45
N LYS A 387 13.82 -0.67 28.30
CA LYS A 387 14.21 0.75 28.40
C LYS A 387 13.58 1.61 27.31
N ALA A 388 13.51 1.10 26.08
CA ALA A 388 12.89 1.81 24.97
C ALA A 388 11.38 2.03 25.20
N VAL A 389 10.68 1.00 25.71
CA VAL A 389 9.27 1.10 26.11
C VAL A 389 9.08 2.12 27.24
N GLU A 390 9.88 2.04 28.31
CA GLU A 390 9.83 2.99 29.43
C GLU A 390 9.99 4.43 28.94
N ALA A 391 11.02 4.69 28.15
CA ALA A 391 11.29 6.01 27.58
C ALA A 391 10.23 6.46 26.56
N ALA A 392 9.45 5.56 25.97
CA ALA A 392 8.36 5.86 25.03
C ALA A 392 6.99 6.10 25.69
N GLY A 393 6.90 6.02 27.02
CA GLY A 393 5.65 6.20 27.77
C GLY A 393 5.18 4.97 28.54
N GLY A 394 6.04 3.94 28.64
CA GLY A 394 5.83 2.75 29.44
C GLY A 394 4.57 1.97 29.05
N SER A 395 3.92 1.38 30.05
CA SER A 395 2.73 0.54 29.94
C SER A 395 1.50 1.22 29.33
N ALA A 396 1.51 2.55 29.18
CA ALA A 396 0.44 3.27 28.48
C ALA A 396 0.60 3.26 26.94
N VAL A 397 1.79 2.90 26.45
CA VAL A 397 2.14 2.90 25.03
C VAL A 397 2.43 1.48 24.53
N ALA A 398 3.24 0.74 25.26
CA ALA A 398 3.74 -0.55 24.80
C ALA A 398 4.08 -1.48 25.95
N TYR A 399 4.20 -2.76 25.62
CA TYR A 399 4.75 -3.82 26.46
C TYR A 399 6.04 -4.36 25.83
N ALA A 400 6.99 -4.79 26.65
CA ALA A 400 8.13 -5.58 26.23
C ALA A 400 8.27 -6.80 27.15
N SER A 401 8.77 -7.92 26.61
CA SER A 401 9.00 -9.15 27.37
C SER A 401 9.84 -8.90 28.62
N GLY A 402 9.40 -9.46 29.75
CA GLY A 402 10.13 -9.33 31.02
C GLY A 402 11.42 -10.15 31.10
N ASP A 403 11.47 -11.28 30.40
CA ASP A 403 12.62 -12.20 30.37
C ASP A 403 12.65 -13.02 29.06
N ALA A 404 13.69 -13.86 28.92
CA ALA A 404 13.91 -14.67 27.73
C ALA A 404 12.83 -15.74 27.50
N ASP A 405 12.27 -16.31 28.57
CA ASP A 405 11.22 -17.33 28.48
C ASP A 405 9.90 -16.71 28.03
N ALA A 406 9.61 -15.48 28.47
CA ALA A 406 8.48 -14.69 28.00
C ALA A 406 8.65 -14.30 26.53
N ALA A 407 9.81 -13.76 26.16
CA ALA A 407 10.09 -13.39 24.77
C ALA A 407 9.96 -14.58 23.81
N SER A 408 10.54 -15.73 24.15
CA SER A 408 10.46 -16.93 23.31
C SER A 408 9.02 -17.38 23.10
N PHE A 409 8.22 -17.42 24.17
CA PHE A 409 6.82 -17.80 24.12
C PHE A 409 5.98 -16.80 23.31
N GLU A 410 6.10 -15.50 23.60
CA GLU A 410 5.33 -14.43 22.95
C GLU A 410 5.63 -14.36 21.45
N LEU A 411 6.91 -14.46 21.07
CA LEU A 411 7.32 -14.49 19.67
C LEU A 411 6.75 -15.72 18.94
N ASN A 412 6.81 -16.89 19.57
CA ASN A 412 6.27 -18.11 18.97
C ASN A 412 4.75 -18.02 18.80
N VAL A 413 4.02 -17.60 19.83
CA VAL A 413 2.56 -17.44 19.75
C VAL A 413 2.20 -16.40 18.69
N PHE A 414 2.81 -15.22 18.74
CA PHE A 414 2.42 -14.10 17.90
C PHE A 414 2.82 -14.31 16.44
N PHE A 415 4.07 -14.66 16.14
CA PHE A 415 4.57 -14.70 14.76
C PHE A 415 4.45 -16.08 14.10
N GLU A 416 4.54 -17.17 14.85
CA GLU A 416 4.51 -18.53 14.28
C GLU A 416 3.13 -19.19 14.38
N GLN A 417 2.51 -19.20 15.56
CA GLN A 417 1.21 -19.88 15.76
C GLN A 417 0.05 -19.07 15.17
N TRP A 418 0.04 -17.75 15.36
CA TRP A 418 -0.97 -16.85 14.80
C TRP A 418 -0.55 -16.24 13.47
N ARG A 419 0.22 -17.00 12.67
CA ARG A 419 0.65 -16.55 11.36
C ARG A 419 -0.55 -16.48 10.43
N ASP A 420 -0.85 -15.28 9.94
CA ASP A 420 -1.91 -15.08 8.96
C ASP A 420 -1.43 -15.57 7.60
N PHE A 421 -1.93 -16.73 7.17
CA PHE A 421 -1.72 -17.26 5.81
C PHE A 421 -2.54 -16.50 4.75
N THR A 422 -3.44 -15.61 5.17
CA THR A 422 -4.36 -14.89 4.26
C THR A 422 -4.37 -13.40 4.57
N GLY A 423 -4.25 -12.57 3.55
CA GLY A 423 -4.44 -11.13 3.62
C GLY A 423 -5.91 -10.76 3.85
N HIS A 424 -6.44 -11.07 5.04
CA HIS A 424 -7.68 -10.46 5.50
C HIS A 424 -7.37 -9.00 5.80
N GLY A 425 -7.50 -8.19 4.75
CA GLY A 425 -7.47 -6.74 4.84
C GLY A 425 -8.42 -6.27 5.92
N ILE A 426 -8.01 -5.20 6.58
CA ILE A 426 -8.73 -4.41 7.57
C ILE A 426 -10.12 -4.07 7.02
N THR A 427 -11.08 -4.99 7.15
CA THR A 427 -12.49 -4.82 6.78
C THR A 427 -13.32 -5.81 7.59
N LYS A 428 -13.65 -5.41 8.82
CA LYS A 428 -15.04 -5.40 9.31
C LYS A 428 -15.16 -4.57 10.58
#